data_AF-A0A1G0XZ29-F1
#
_entry.id   AF-A0A1G0XZ29-F1
#
_cell.length_a   1.000
_cell.length_b   1.000
_cell.length_c   1.000
_cell.angle_alpha   90.00
_cell.angle_beta   90.00
_cell.angle_gamma   90.00
#
_symmetry.space_group_name_H-M   'P 1'
#
loop_
_entity.id
_entity.type
_entity.pdbx_description
1 polymer ?
#
loop_
_entity_poly.entity_id
_entity_poly.type
_entity_poly.pdbx_seq_one_letter_code
_entity_poly.pdbx_strand_id
1 'polypeptide(L)'
;MGRLISEDYADGSFVMIVLAKGALFFAADLMREIKTPMQFEFVSAHSYQGKKSSGKVIINANIRTELRGRRILIVDEILDTGRTMSQVIKILKKMCPAEIRTCVLLDKPARRIEKITADYSGFEIPDEFVIGYGLDLDEYYRNLPDIMIAKKDRA
;
A
#
# COMPACT_ATOMS: atom_id res chain seq x y z
N MET A 1 6.78 -9.79 -9.43
CA MET A 1 5.39 -9.42 -9.06
C MET A 1 4.58 -8.90 -10.26
N GLY A 2 5.09 -7.92 -11.04
CA GLY A 2 4.35 -7.35 -12.17
C GLY A 2 3.82 -8.35 -13.21
N ARG A 3 4.57 -9.43 -13.48
CA ARG A 3 4.10 -10.54 -14.35
C ARG A 3 2.82 -11.20 -13.84
N LEU A 4 2.78 -11.60 -12.56
CA LEU A 4 1.62 -12.26 -11.95
C LEU A 4 0.39 -11.34 -11.99
N ILE A 5 0.58 -10.06 -11.65
CA ILE A 5 -0.50 -9.06 -11.75
C ILE A 5 -0.95 -8.89 -13.21
N SER A 6 -0.04 -8.92 -14.18
CA SER A 6 -0.42 -8.82 -15.59
C SER A 6 -1.26 -10.02 -16.05
N GLU A 7 -0.95 -11.22 -15.57
CA GLU A 7 -1.70 -12.45 -15.84
C GLU A 7 -3.10 -12.38 -15.21
N ASP A 8 -3.18 -12.02 -13.92
CA ASP A 8 -4.46 -11.89 -13.20
C ASP A 8 -5.38 -10.80 -13.77
N TYR A 9 -4.79 -9.79 -14.41
CA TYR A 9 -5.51 -8.67 -15.02
C TYR A 9 -5.46 -8.69 -16.55
N ALA A 10 -5.20 -9.85 -17.18
CA ALA A 10 -5.08 -9.95 -18.64
C ALA A 10 -6.33 -9.45 -19.40
N ASP A 11 -7.52 -9.66 -18.83
CA ASP A 11 -8.81 -9.40 -19.50
C ASP A 11 -9.33 -7.96 -19.36
N GLY A 12 -8.47 -6.95 -19.48
CA GLY A 12 -8.93 -5.56 -19.62
C GLY A 12 -8.02 -4.53 -18.98
N SER A 13 -8.61 -3.61 -18.21
CA SER A 13 -7.89 -2.56 -17.49
C SER A 13 -8.32 -2.51 -16.04
N PHE A 14 -7.44 -1.96 -15.20
CA PHE A 14 -7.69 -1.79 -13.77
C PHE A 14 -7.26 -0.41 -13.30
N VAL A 15 -7.63 -0.08 -12.06
CA VAL A 15 -7.17 1.14 -11.38
C VAL A 15 -6.24 0.75 -10.24
N MET A 16 -5.01 1.25 -10.27
CA MET A 16 -4.07 1.12 -9.17
C MET A 16 -4.26 2.26 -8.17
N ILE A 17 -4.51 1.93 -6.90
CA ILE A 17 -4.58 2.91 -5.82
C ILE A 17 -3.28 2.83 -5.04
N VAL A 18 -2.42 3.85 -5.16
CA VAL A 18 -1.13 3.91 -4.47
C VAL A 18 -1.29 4.62 -3.13
N LEU A 19 -0.93 3.94 -2.04
CA LEU A 19 -0.96 4.53 -0.70
C LEU A 19 0.26 5.43 -0.50
N ALA A 20 0.03 6.73 -0.64
CA ALA A 20 1.06 7.75 -0.51
C ALA A 20 1.37 8.07 0.97
N LYS A 21 2.61 8.40 1.33
CA LYS A 21 3.75 8.64 0.43
C LYS A 21 4.64 7.41 0.21
N GLY A 22 4.67 6.49 1.16
CA GLY A 22 5.69 5.42 1.23
C GLY A 22 5.71 4.53 0.01
N ALA A 23 4.55 4.16 -0.51
CA ALA A 23 4.43 3.23 -1.64
C ALA A 23 4.88 3.82 -2.98
N LEU A 24 5.25 5.10 -3.07
CA LEU A 24 5.58 5.77 -4.33
C LEU A 24 6.67 5.04 -5.12
N PHE A 25 7.79 4.70 -4.48
CA PHE A 25 8.94 4.08 -5.15
C PHE A 25 8.59 2.67 -5.63
N PHE A 26 8.05 1.85 -4.73
CA PHE A 26 7.61 0.50 -5.06
C PHE A 26 6.56 0.49 -6.17
N ALA A 27 5.54 1.35 -6.09
CA ALA A 27 4.50 1.43 -7.10
C ALA A 27 5.06 1.86 -8.46
N ALA A 28 5.95 2.85 -8.51
CA ALA A 28 6.58 3.30 -9.76
C ALA A 28 7.39 2.19 -10.44
N ASP A 29 8.09 1.36 -9.66
CA ASP A 29 8.83 0.21 -10.17
C ASP A 29 7.87 -0.89 -10.63
N LEU A 30 6.86 -1.20 -9.82
CA LEU A 30 5.86 -2.22 -10.12
C LEU A 30 5.07 -1.89 -11.39
N MET A 31 4.63 -0.65 -11.56
CA MET A 31 3.87 -0.19 -12.73
C MET A 31 4.64 -0.42 -14.03
N ARG A 32 5.97 -0.20 -14.06
CA ARG A 32 6.82 -0.42 -15.24
C ARG A 32 6.91 -1.90 -15.65
N GLU A 33 6.76 -2.79 -14.68
CA GLU A 33 6.80 -4.24 -14.89
C GLU A 33 5.44 -4.84 -15.29
N ILE A 34 4.34 -4.11 -15.11
CA ILE A 34 2.99 -4.57 -15.50
C ILE A 34 2.73 -4.25 -16.97
N LYS A 35 2.17 -5.23 -17.71
CA LYS A 35 1.87 -5.11 -19.15
C LYS A 35 0.41 -4.79 -19.44
N THR A 36 -0.47 -4.99 -18.46
CA THR A 36 -1.89 -4.66 -18.56
C THR A 36 -2.12 -3.14 -18.49
N PRO A 37 -2.96 -2.56 -19.36
CA PRO A 37 -3.34 -1.15 -19.28
C PRO A 37 -3.95 -0.78 -17.91
N MET A 38 -3.50 0.32 -17.32
CA MET A 38 -4.01 0.78 -16.04
C MET A 38 -4.15 2.30 -15.96
N GLN A 39 -5.06 2.75 -15.09
CA GLN A 39 -5.05 4.09 -14.52
C GLN A 39 -4.48 4.00 -13.10
N PHE A 40 -3.98 5.11 -12.55
CA PHE A 40 -3.55 5.12 -11.15
C PHE A 40 -3.97 6.41 -10.44
N GLU A 41 -4.19 6.28 -9.14
CA GLU A 41 -4.59 7.36 -8.24
C GLU A 41 -3.78 7.24 -6.95
N PHE A 42 -3.56 8.37 -6.28
CA PHE A 42 -2.94 8.40 -4.96
C PHE A 42 -3.98 8.58 -3.87
N VAL A 43 -3.80 7.85 -2.78
CA VAL A 43 -4.56 8.03 -1.53
C VAL A 43 -3.56 8.22 -0.42
N SER A 44 -3.62 9.33 0.32
CA SER A 44 -2.83 9.48 1.53
C SER A 44 -3.64 9.09 2.75
N ALA A 45 -3.02 8.33 3.64
CA ALA A 45 -3.61 7.90 4.89
C ALA A 45 -2.69 8.34 6.03
N HIS A 46 -3.22 9.16 6.94
CA HIS A 46 -2.46 9.61 8.11
C HIS A 46 -3.19 9.18 9.38
N SER A 47 -2.40 8.62 10.31
CA SER A 47 -2.88 8.31 11.66
C SER A 47 -2.86 9.58 12.50
N TYR A 48 -3.91 9.83 13.29
CA TYR A 48 -3.95 11.00 14.18
C TYR A 48 -2.81 10.93 15.20
N GLN A 49 -1.84 11.86 15.14
CA GLN A 49 -0.77 11.99 16.13
C GLN A 49 -1.30 12.77 17.35
N GLY A 50 -1.67 12.05 18.39
CA GLY A 50 -1.85 12.54 19.76
C GLY A 50 -1.34 11.47 20.73
N LYS A 51 -1.26 11.76 22.05
CA LYS A 51 -0.68 10.87 23.08
C LYS A 51 -1.26 9.44 23.15
N LYS A 52 -2.31 9.13 22.39
CA LYS A 52 -2.82 7.78 22.10
C LYS A 52 -3.26 7.71 20.64
N SER A 53 -2.84 6.66 19.91
CA SER A 53 -3.43 6.30 18.62
C SER A 53 -4.94 6.11 18.82
N SER A 54 -5.76 6.99 18.24
CA SER A 54 -7.22 6.90 18.35
C SER A 54 -7.83 5.81 17.46
N GLY A 55 -7.00 5.09 16.69
CA GLY A 55 -7.43 4.14 15.66
C GLY A 55 -8.13 4.79 14.46
N LYS A 56 -8.34 6.11 14.46
CA LYS A 56 -8.94 6.83 13.33
C LYS A 56 -7.86 7.20 12.31
N VAL A 57 -7.93 6.56 11.16
CA VAL A 57 -7.13 6.91 9.97
C VAL A 57 -7.89 7.97 9.19
N ILE A 58 -7.26 9.13 8.96
CA ILE A 58 -7.78 10.13 8.03
C ILE A 58 -7.28 9.73 6.65
N ILE A 59 -8.21 9.45 5.75
CA ILE A 59 -7.91 9.10 4.37
C ILE A 59 -8.24 10.31 3.50
N ASN A 60 -7.21 10.92 2.92
CA ASN A 60 -7.36 11.92 1.89
C ASN A 60 -7.27 11.22 0.53
N ALA A 61 -8.45 10.96 -0.03
CA ALA A 61 -8.60 10.31 -1.31
C ALA A 61 -9.20 11.33 -2.29
N ASN A 62 -8.35 11.97 -3.09
CA ASN A 62 -8.81 12.80 -4.21
C ASN A 62 -8.89 11.95 -5.49
N ILE A 63 -9.66 10.88 -5.43
CA ILE A 63 -9.85 9.93 -6.53
C ILE A 63 -10.76 10.60 -7.56
N ARG A 64 -10.23 10.88 -8.74
CA ARG A 64 -10.99 11.49 -9.86
C ARG A 64 -11.49 10.44 -10.83
N THR A 65 -10.85 9.28 -10.85
CA THR A 65 -11.20 8.14 -11.68
C THR A 65 -12.49 7.47 -11.17
N GLU A 66 -13.43 7.17 -12.07
CA GLU A 66 -14.61 6.37 -11.75
C GLU A 66 -14.20 4.93 -11.39
N LEU A 67 -14.59 4.48 -10.19
CA LEU A 67 -14.22 3.17 -9.66
C LEU A 67 -15.35 2.14 -9.73
N ARG A 68 -16.60 2.57 -9.97
CA ARG A 68 -17.76 1.66 -10.05
C ARG A 68 -17.54 0.61 -11.13
N GLY A 69 -17.69 -0.65 -10.75
CA GLY A 69 -17.51 -1.80 -11.64
C GLY A 69 -16.07 -2.02 -12.13
N ARG A 70 -15.08 -1.26 -11.63
CA ARG A 70 -13.67 -1.45 -11.98
C ARG A 70 -13.02 -2.47 -11.06
N ARG A 71 -11.99 -3.15 -11.58
CA ARG A 71 -11.07 -3.95 -10.77
C ARG A 71 -10.02 -3.01 -10.20
N ILE A 72 -9.76 -3.12 -8.90
CA ILE A 72 -8.86 -2.22 -8.16
C ILE A 72 -7.69 -3.02 -7.60
N LEU A 73 -6.49 -2.46 -7.69
CA LEU A 73 -5.30 -2.96 -7.01
C LEU A 73 -4.77 -1.88 -6.06
N ILE A 74 -4.86 -2.11 -4.75
CA ILE A 74 -4.28 -1.21 -3.76
C ILE A 74 -2.81 -1.60 -3.56
N VAL A 75 -1.91 -0.63 -3.63
CA VAL A 75 -0.46 -0.82 -3.47
C VAL A 75 0.04 -0.04 -2.26
N ASP A 76 0.76 -0.73 -1.37
CA ASP A 76 1.35 -0.17 -0.15
C ASP A 76 2.82 -0.64 -0.03
N GLU A 77 3.70 0.13 0.62
CA GLU A 77 5.07 -0.34 0.85
C GLU A 77 5.13 -1.41 1.96
N ILE A 78 4.22 -1.37 2.94
CA ILE A 78 4.25 -2.28 4.07
C ILE A 78 2.88 -2.59 4.65
N LEU A 79 2.56 -3.88 4.77
CA LEU A 79 1.38 -4.35 5.49
C LEU A 79 1.74 -4.70 6.93
N ASP A 80 1.64 -3.71 7.81
CA ASP A 80 1.93 -3.85 9.26
C ASP A 80 0.69 -4.32 10.04
N THR A 81 0.06 -3.48 10.87
CA THR A 81 -1.14 -3.87 11.64
C THR A 81 -2.37 -4.18 10.78
N GLY A 82 -2.39 -3.69 9.53
CA GLY A 82 -3.50 -3.84 8.58
C GLY A 82 -4.61 -2.81 8.74
N ARG A 83 -4.51 -1.89 9.72
CA ARG A 83 -5.53 -0.86 9.99
C ARG A 83 -5.73 0.08 8.81
N THR A 84 -4.65 0.64 8.27
CA THR A 84 -4.70 1.56 7.12
C THR A 84 -5.34 0.90 5.92
N MET A 85 -4.80 -0.24 5.48
CA MET A 85 -5.33 -1.01 4.36
C MET A 85 -6.83 -1.36 4.55
N SER A 86 -7.22 -1.81 5.74
CA SER A 86 -8.63 -2.15 6.04
C SER A 86 -9.56 -0.94 5.96
N GLN A 87 -9.12 0.24 6.43
CA GLN A 87 -9.91 1.47 6.30
C GLN A 87 -10.01 1.91 4.84
N VAL A 88 -8.93 1.85 4.06
CA VAL A 88 -8.95 2.17 2.63
C VAL A 88 -9.90 1.25 1.88
N ILE A 89 -9.80 -0.06 2.08
CA ILE A 89 -10.72 -1.05 1.48
C ILE A 89 -12.17 -0.70 1.84
N LYS A 90 -12.46 -0.37 3.10
CA LYS A 90 -13.81 0.00 3.54
C LYS A 90 -14.34 1.24 2.82
N ILE A 91 -13.50 2.24 2.55
CA ILE A 91 -13.88 3.43 1.80
C ILE A 91 -14.12 3.08 0.32
N LEU A 92 -13.17 2.40 -0.33
CA LEU A 92 -13.25 2.07 -1.74
C LEU A 92 -14.44 1.15 -2.05
N LYS A 93 -14.80 0.23 -1.15
CA LYS A 93 -16.01 -0.61 -1.31
C LYS A 93 -17.30 0.21 -1.47
N LYS A 94 -17.39 1.41 -0.89
CA LYS A 94 -18.57 2.29 -1.04
C LYS A 94 -18.70 2.86 -2.45
N MET A 95 -17.63 2.83 -3.25
CA MET A 95 -17.63 3.24 -4.65
C MET A 95 -18.04 2.10 -5.60
N CYS A 96 -18.46 0.95 -5.05
CA CYS A 96 -18.94 -0.22 -5.80
C CYS A 96 -17.97 -0.75 -6.88
N PRO A 97 -16.68 -0.99 -6.59
CA PRO A 97 -15.79 -1.67 -7.54
C PRO A 97 -16.23 -3.12 -7.76
N ALA A 98 -15.83 -3.70 -8.89
CA ALA A 98 -16.07 -5.11 -9.19
C ALA A 98 -15.19 -6.04 -8.34
N GLU A 99 -13.95 -5.61 -8.08
CA GLU A 99 -12.96 -6.37 -7.32
C GLU A 99 -12.00 -5.39 -6.63
N ILE A 100 -11.51 -5.76 -5.45
CA ILE A 100 -10.38 -5.09 -4.80
C ILE A 100 -9.37 -6.17 -4.42
N ARG A 101 -8.15 -6.04 -4.94
CA ARG A 101 -6.97 -6.79 -4.48
C ARG A 101 -5.95 -5.84 -3.86
N THR A 102 -4.99 -6.41 -3.15
CA THR A 102 -3.97 -5.72 -2.38
C THR A 102 -2.59 -6.26 -2.70
N CYS A 103 -1.62 -5.36 -2.78
CA CYS A 103 -0.25 -5.65 -3.14
C CYS A 103 0.68 -4.88 -2.20
N VAL A 104 1.58 -5.59 -1.53
CA VAL A 104 2.55 -4.96 -0.64
C VAL A 104 3.96 -5.43 -0.92
N LEU A 105 4.92 -4.52 -0.76
CA LEU A 105 6.33 -4.88 -0.85
C LEU A 105 6.75 -5.71 0.37
N LEU A 106 6.43 -5.23 1.58
CA LEU A 106 6.78 -5.87 2.85
C LEU A 106 5.52 -6.30 3.61
N ASP A 107 5.55 -7.48 4.21
CA ASP A 107 4.47 -7.98 5.09
C ASP A 107 5.04 -8.30 6.48
N LYS A 108 4.33 -7.88 7.53
CA LYS A 108 4.66 -8.17 8.94
C LYS A 108 3.52 -8.95 9.60
N PRO A 109 3.35 -10.26 9.33
CA PRO A 109 2.29 -11.07 9.94
C PRO A 109 2.31 -11.03 11.47
N ALA A 110 3.50 -10.96 12.08
CA ALA A 110 3.67 -10.90 13.54
C ALA A 110 3.01 -9.67 14.21
N ARG A 111 2.73 -8.59 13.45
CA ARG A 111 2.09 -7.37 13.94
C ARG A 111 0.62 -7.23 13.55
N ARG A 112 0.07 -8.20 12.82
CA ARG A 112 -1.29 -8.17 12.27
C ARG A 112 -2.33 -8.01 13.38
N ILE A 113 -3.19 -7.00 13.25
CA ILE A 113 -4.34 -6.78 14.15
C ILE A 113 -5.65 -7.02 13.39
N GLU A 114 -5.75 -6.47 12.18
CA GLU A 114 -6.92 -6.67 11.31
C GLU A 114 -6.86 -8.04 10.63
N LYS A 115 -8.00 -8.66 10.37
CA LYS A 115 -8.06 -9.93 9.61
C LYS A 115 -7.91 -9.65 8.11
N ILE A 116 -6.69 -9.33 7.69
CA ILE A 116 -6.33 -9.03 6.31
C ILE A 116 -5.05 -9.76 5.91
N THR A 117 -5.04 -10.27 4.69
CA THR A 117 -3.88 -10.88 4.04
C THR A 117 -3.71 -10.19 2.69
N ALA A 118 -2.48 -9.86 2.32
CA ALA A 118 -2.21 -9.28 1.02
C ALA A 118 -2.41 -10.33 -0.08
N ASP A 119 -3.03 -9.95 -1.20
CA ASP A 119 -3.18 -10.84 -2.36
C ASP A 119 -1.82 -11.04 -3.06
N TYR A 120 -0.98 -10.01 -3.05
CA TYR A 120 0.42 -10.07 -3.49
C TYR A 120 1.33 -9.54 -2.39
N SER A 121 2.33 -10.32 -1.99
CA SER A 121 3.35 -9.93 -1.03
C SER A 121 4.73 -10.13 -1.62
N GLY A 122 5.63 -9.17 -1.44
CA GLY A 122 7.01 -9.26 -1.91
C GLY A 122 7.87 -10.05 -0.94
N PHE A 123 8.01 -9.54 0.28
CA PHE A 123 8.85 -10.11 1.32
C PHE A 123 8.11 -10.12 2.65
N GLU A 124 8.07 -11.28 3.30
CA GLU A 124 7.72 -11.37 4.71
C GLU A 124 8.94 -10.97 5.55
N ILE A 125 8.74 -10.07 6.51
CA ILE A 125 9.81 -9.57 7.39
C ILE A 125 9.42 -9.67 8.87
N PRO A 126 10.40 -9.80 9.78
CA PRO A 126 10.16 -9.76 11.21
C PRO A 126 9.67 -8.37 11.68
N ASP A 127 9.34 -8.27 12.97
CA ASP A 127 9.03 -6.99 13.63
C ASP A 127 10.31 -6.15 13.85
N GLU A 128 10.83 -5.59 12.76
CA GLU A 128 11.98 -4.69 12.75
C GLU A 128 11.58 -3.34 12.16
N PHE A 129 12.08 -2.25 12.73
CA PHE A 129 11.81 -0.92 12.16
C PHE A 129 12.69 -0.71 10.91
N VAL A 130 12.05 -0.55 9.76
CA VAL A 130 12.70 -0.49 8.44
C VAL A 130 12.52 0.88 7.80
N ILE A 131 13.56 1.34 7.09
CA ILE A 131 13.63 2.61 6.35
C ILE A 131 14.19 2.37 4.95
N GLY A 132 14.03 3.35 4.06
CA GLY A 132 14.51 3.26 2.69
C GLY A 132 13.48 2.70 1.72
N TYR A 133 13.74 2.89 0.43
CA TYR A 133 12.84 2.49 -0.66
C TYR A 133 11.39 2.94 -0.44
N GLY A 134 11.22 4.19 0.01
CA GLY A 134 9.94 4.81 0.34
C GLY A 134 9.57 4.81 1.82
N LEU A 135 10.06 3.85 2.62
CA LEU A 135 9.88 3.81 4.07
C LEU A 135 10.67 4.95 4.75
N ASP A 136 10.12 5.51 5.82
CA ASP A 136 10.70 6.67 6.49
C ASP A 136 10.87 6.54 8.00
N LEU A 137 11.70 7.45 8.51
CA LEU A 137 11.73 7.86 9.90
C LEU A 137 11.65 9.39 9.91
N ASP A 138 10.58 9.93 10.49
CA ASP A 138 10.30 11.36 10.54
C ASP A 138 10.40 12.06 9.16
N GLU A 139 9.83 11.44 8.12
CA GLU A 139 9.89 11.86 6.72
C GLU A 139 11.27 11.77 6.04
N TYR A 140 12.33 11.37 6.75
CA TYR A 140 13.66 11.15 6.17
C TYR A 140 13.85 9.72 5.67
N TYR A 141 14.95 9.51 4.93
CA TYR A 141 15.44 8.20 4.46
C TYR A 141 14.61 7.51 3.36
N ARG A 142 13.45 8.04 2.96
CA ARG A 142 12.64 7.49 1.86
C ARG A 142 13.44 7.26 0.56
N ASN A 143 14.43 8.11 0.31
CA ASN A 143 15.24 8.14 -0.90
C ASN A 143 16.42 7.15 -0.91
N LEU A 144 16.64 6.38 0.16
CA LEU A 144 17.65 5.32 0.13
C LEU A 144 17.21 4.24 -0.87
N PRO A 145 18.14 3.71 -1.70
CA PRO A 145 17.79 2.72 -2.73
C PRO A 145 17.45 1.36 -2.12
N ASP A 146 17.98 1.07 -0.94
CA ASP A 146 17.85 -0.21 -0.25
C ASP A 146 16.95 -0.09 0.99
N ILE A 147 16.29 -1.19 1.34
CA ILE A 147 15.58 -1.33 2.61
C ILE A 147 16.59 -1.69 3.69
N MET A 148 16.60 -0.93 4.78
CA MET A 148 17.52 -1.11 5.89
C MET A 148 16.79 -1.15 7.23
N ILE A 149 17.37 -1.83 8.21
CA ILE A 149 16.91 -1.78 9.61
C ILE A 149 17.47 -0.50 10.25
N ALA A 150 16.61 0.33 10.83
CA ALA A 150 17.07 1.50 11.58
C ALA A 150 17.71 1.06 12.91
N LYS A 151 18.81 1.70 13.30
CA LYS A 151 19.44 1.44 14.60
C LYS A 151 18.55 1.95 15.73
N LYS A 152 18.40 1.14 16.78
CA LYS A 152 17.53 1.38 17.96
C LYS A 152 17.72 2.73 18.63
N ASP A 153 18.89 3.35 18.51
CA ASP A 153 19.23 4.63 19.15
C ASP A 153 18.57 5.84 18.45
N ARG A 154 17.85 5.62 17.33
CA ARG A 154 17.23 6.66 16.51
C ARG A 154 15.74 6.44 16.21
N ALA A 155 15.09 5.44 16.82
CA ALA A 155 13.67 5.13 16.60
C ALA A 155 12.79 5.52 17.80
#